data_AF-A0A7I0JQH5-F1
#
_entry.id   AF-A0A7I0JQH5-F1
#
_cell.length_a   1.000
_cell.length_b   1.000
_cell.length_c   1.000
_cell.angle_alpha   90.00
_cell.angle_beta   90.00
_cell.angle_gamma   90.00
#
_symmetry.space_group_name_H-M   'P 1'
#
loop_
_entity.id
_entity.type
_entity.pdbx_description
1 polymer ?
#
loop_
_entity_poly.entity_id
_entity_poly.type
_entity_poly.pdbx_seq_one_letter_code
_entity_poly.pdbx_strand_id
1 'polypeptide(L)'
;AGHVSDVPNPGDYLTMDVIGERALIVRGKDGVVRAFNNMCRHRGSRVVADSQGSCKNALVCPFHGWVYNLDGTLRGAARPRSFPELDKTEFG
;
A
#
# COMPACT_ATOMS: atom_id res chain seq x y z
N ALA A 1 -8.34 13.04 -9.87
CA ALA A 1 -8.07 11.60 -9.66
C ALA A 1 -8.73 11.17 -8.35
N GLY A 2 -10.07 11.20 -8.31
CA GLY A 2 -10.88 10.93 -7.12
C GLY A 2 -11.30 12.17 -6.32
N HIS A 3 -12.37 12.04 -5.55
CA HIS A 3 -12.85 12.96 -4.53
C HIS A 3 -12.65 12.32 -3.14
N VAL A 4 -12.58 13.13 -2.08
CA VAL A 4 -12.35 12.62 -0.71
C VAL A 4 -13.42 11.62 -0.24
N SER A 5 -14.62 11.68 -0.84
CA SER A 5 -15.73 10.75 -0.62
C SER A 5 -15.52 9.37 -1.23
N ASP A 6 -14.57 9.19 -2.14
CA ASP A 6 -14.28 7.90 -2.77
C ASP A 6 -13.51 6.97 -1.82
N VAL A 7 -12.87 7.55 -0.79
CA VAL A 7 -12.20 6.84 0.30
C VAL A 7 -12.70 7.38 1.64
N PRO A 8 -13.99 7.17 2.00
CA PRO A 8 -14.59 7.85 3.14
C PRO A 8 -14.06 7.35 4.49
N ASN A 9 -13.71 6.07 4.60
CA ASN A 9 -13.30 5.45 5.86
C ASN A 9 -11.82 5.06 5.86
N PRO A 10 -11.17 4.96 7.03
CA PRO A 10 -9.83 4.39 7.14
C PRO A 10 -9.73 2.99 6.52
N GLY A 11 -8.68 2.78 5.72
CA GLY A 11 -8.45 1.55 4.97
C GLY A 11 -9.09 1.53 3.59
N ASP A 12 -10.04 2.43 3.29
CA ASP A 12 -10.59 2.54 1.94
C ASP A 12 -9.51 3.05 0.99
N TYR A 13 -9.45 2.44 -0.19
CA TYR A 13 -8.47 2.76 -1.20
C TYR A 13 -9.07 2.78 -2.60
N LEU A 14 -8.39 3.50 -3.49
CA LEU A 14 -8.65 3.56 -4.91
C LEU A 14 -7.32 3.46 -5.67
N THR A 15 -7.31 2.77 -6.81
CA THR A 15 -6.15 2.66 -7.69
C THR A 15 -6.47 3.15 -9.10
N MET A 16 -5.46 3.67 -9.77
CA MET A 16 -5.54 4.07 -11.17
C MET A 16 -4.16 4.11 -11.80
N ASP A 17 -4.10 3.99 -13.12
CA ASP A 17 -2.86 4.18 -13.87
C ASP A 17 -2.81 5.62 -14.41
N VAL A 18 -1.75 6.37 -14.07
CA VAL A 18 -1.54 7.77 -14.44
C VAL A 18 -0.19 7.89 -15.16
N ILE A 19 -0.21 8.17 -16.46
CA ILE A 19 1.02 8.34 -17.27
C ILE A 19 1.97 7.12 -17.12
N GLY A 20 1.41 5.91 -17.12
CA GLY A 20 2.18 4.66 -16.98
C GLY A 20 2.53 4.28 -15.54
N GLU A 21 2.30 5.15 -14.55
CA GLU A 21 2.52 4.87 -13.14
C GLU A 21 1.25 4.34 -12.45
N ARG A 22 1.42 3.40 -11.53
CA ARG A 22 0.30 2.75 -10.83
C ARG A 22 0.04 3.48 -9.52
N ALA A 23 -0.95 4.35 -9.44
CA ALA A 23 -1.28 5.05 -8.21
C ALA A 23 -2.13 4.17 -7.27
N LEU A 24 -1.83 4.21 -5.97
CA LEU A 24 -2.67 3.73 -4.88
C LEU A 24 -2.95 4.91 -3.95
N ILE A 25 -4.22 5.29 -3.83
CA ILE A 25 -4.71 6.31 -2.89
C ILE A 25 -5.41 5.59 -1.75
N VAL A 26 -5.06 5.88 -0.51
CA VAL A 26 -5.61 5.20 0.67
C VAL A 26 -5.82 6.16 1.83
N ARG A 27 -6.88 5.98 2.61
CA ARG A 27 -7.06 6.70 3.88
C ARG A 27 -6.40 5.93 5.01
N GLY A 28 -5.45 6.56 5.70
CA GLY A 28 -4.80 6.01 6.89
C GLY A 28 -5.74 5.90 8.09
N LYS A 29 -5.32 5.18 9.12
CA LYS A 29 -6.05 5.08 10.41
C LYS A 29 -6.15 6.42 11.15
N ASP A 30 -5.24 7.33 10.84
CA ASP A 30 -5.22 8.71 11.30
C ASP A 30 -6.18 9.63 10.52
N GLY A 31 -6.94 9.08 9.57
CA GLY A 31 -7.86 9.83 8.72
C GLY A 31 -7.19 10.58 7.57
N VAL A 32 -5.86 10.54 7.46
CA VAL A 32 -5.12 11.25 6.41
C VAL A 32 -5.11 10.44 5.12
N VAL A 33 -5.46 11.09 4.01
CA VAL A 33 -5.40 10.48 2.67
C VAL A 33 -3.97 10.60 2.13
N ARG A 34 -3.41 9.49 1.66
CA ARG A 34 -2.06 9.40 1.08
C ARG A 34 -2.11 8.75 -0.28
N ALA A 35 -1.07 8.97 -1.07
CA ALA A 35 -0.88 8.31 -2.36
C ALA A 35 0.51 7.66 -2.43
N PHE A 36 0.58 6.47 -3.00
CA PHE A 36 1.79 5.68 -3.20
C PHE A 36 1.84 5.14 -4.62
N ASN A 37 3.03 4.72 -5.06
CA ASN A 37 3.12 3.81 -6.18
C ASN A 37 2.64 2.43 -5.72
N ASN A 38 1.66 1.85 -6.41
CA ASN A 38 1.10 0.52 -6.17
C ASN A 38 2.09 -0.55 -6.67
N MET A 39 3.29 -0.55 -6.08
CA MET A 39 4.40 -1.43 -6.41
C MET A 39 5.12 -1.84 -5.13
N CYS A 40 5.14 -3.15 -4.89
CA CYS A 40 5.85 -3.74 -3.77
C CYS A 40 7.36 -3.54 -3.92
N ARG A 41 8.02 -3.05 -2.87
CA ARG A 41 9.47 -2.79 -2.83
C ARG A 41 10.32 -4.06 -2.97
N HIS A 42 9.74 -5.25 -2.78
CA HIS A 42 10.43 -6.51 -3.02
C HIS A 42 10.73 -6.77 -4.51
N ARG A 43 9.69 -6.89 -5.35
CA ARG A 43 9.82 -7.28 -6.77
C ARG A 43 8.81 -6.60 -7.71
N GLY A 44 8.25 -5.45 -7.32
CA GLY A 44 7.44 -4.60 -8.20
C GLY A 44 6.03 -5.10 -8.52
N SER A 45 5.56 -6.17 -7.87
CA SER A 45 4.16 -6.61 -8.00
C SER A 45 3.20 -5.53 -7.49
N ARG A 46 2.00 -5.42 -8.08
CA ARG A 46 0.92 -4.59 -7.53
C ARG A 46 0.62 -5.04 -6.10
N VAL A 47 0.55 -4.11 -5.16
CA VAL A 47 0.26 -4.42 -3.75
C VAL A 47 -1.23 -4.74 -3.58
N VAL A 48 -2.09 -4.01 -4.26
CA VAL A 48 -3.53 -4.31 -4.40
C VAL A 48 -3.91 -4.34 -5.88
N ALA A 49 -4.77 -5.28 -6.27
CA ALA A 49 -5.11 -5.51 -7.67
C ALA A 49 -6.35 -4.74 -8.11
N ASP A 50 -7.33 -4.59 -7.21
CA ASP A 50 -8.62 -4.00 -7.55
C ASP A 50 -8.52 -2.48 -7.71
N SER A 51 -9.42 -1.91 -8.52
CA SER A 51 -9.53 -0.47 -8.73
C SER A 51 -9.99 0.28 -7.48
N GLN A 52 -10.68 -0.40 -6.56
CA GLN A 52 -11.14 0.15 -5.29
C GLN A 52 -11.38 -0.99 -4.28
N GLY A 53 -11.33 -0.66 -3.00
CA GLY A 53 -11.64 -1.62 -1.94
C GLY A 53 -11.34 -1.06 -0.56
N SER A 54 -11.26 -1.96 0.43
CA SER A 54 -10.93 -1.58 1.80
C SER A 54 -10.00 -2.60 2.45
N CYS A 55 -8.89 -2.11 3.00
CA CYS A 55 -7.93 -2.88 3.77
C CYS A 55 -7.89 -2.37 5.22
N LYS A 56 -8.65 -3.00 6.12
CA LYS A 56 -8.85 -2.48 7.50
C LYS A 56 -7.57 -2.26 8.31
N ASN A 57 -6.52 -3.05 8.07
CA ASN A 57 -5.35 -3.09 8.94
C ASN A 57 -4.01 -2.85 8.24
N ALA A 58 -3.83 -3.40 7.05
CA ALA A 58 -2.59 -3.35 6.30
C ALA A 58 -2.84 -3.78 4.86
N LEU A 59 -1.94 -3.36 3.98
CA LEU A 59 -1.87 -3.78 2.58
C LEU A 59 -0.95 -5.00 2.50
N VAL A 60 -1.41 -6.10 1.90
CA VAL A 60 -0.63 -7.34 1.81
C VAL A 60 -0.34 -7.62 0.34
N CYS A 61 0.92 -7.56 -0.04
CA CYS A 61 1.34 -7.86 -1.41
C CYS A 61 1.02 -9.33 -1.74
N PRO A 62 0.23 -9.62 -2.80
CA PRO A 62 -0.21 -10.98 -3.12
C PRO A 62 0.92 -11.88 -3.61
N PHE A 63 2.06 -11.31 -4.03
CA PHE A 63 3.14 -12.11 -4.61
C PHE A 63 3.90 -12.91 -3.54
N HIS A 64 4.34 -12.25 -2.47
CA HIS A 64 5.18 -12.87 -1.44
C HIS A 64 4.75 -12.50 -0.02
N GLY A 65 3.63 -11.82 0.18
CA GLY A 65 3.12 -11.49 1.52
C GLY A 65 3.92 -10.43 2.27
N TRP A 66 4.60 -9.52 1.56
CA TRP A 66 5.13 -8.31 2.20
C TRP A 66 3.97 -7.41 2.62
N VAL A 67 4.04 -6.93 3.87
CA VAL A 67 2.94 -6.21 4.51
C VAL A 67 3.32 -4.78 4.76
N TYR A 68 2.48 -3.85 4.31
CA TYR A 68 2.64 -2.41 4.49
C TYR A 68 1.50 -1.87 5.35
N ASN A 69 1.80 -0.92 6.21
CA ASN A 69 0.80 -0.14 6.93
C ASN A 69 0.10 0.83 5.96
N LEU A 70 -1.04 1.37 6.38
CA LEU A 70 -1.81 2.32 5.56
C LEU A 70 -1.13 3.70 5.43
N ASP A 71 -0.08 3.95 6.23
CA ASP A 71 0.77 5.13 6.13
C ASP A 71 1.96 4.95 5.18
N GLY A 72 2.10 3.76 4.57
CA GLY A 72 3.19 3.39 3.67
C GLY A 72 4.16 2.40 4.29
N THR A 73 4.42 2.52 5.60
CA THR A 73 5.56 1.89 6.30
C THR A 73 5.55 0.36 6.30
N LEU A 74 6.74 -0.24 6.33
CA LEU A 74 6.91 -1.67 6.16
C LEU A 74 6.57 -2.28 7.49
N ARG A 75 5.42 -2.94 7.54
CA ARG A 75 5.03 -3.69 8.71
C ARG A 75 5.88 -4.95 8.86
N GLY A 76 6.19 -5.61 7.74
CA GLY A 76 7.14 -6.71 7.71
C GLY A 76 7.27 -7.37 6.34
N ALA A 77 8.49 -7.82 6.04
CA ALA A 77 8.77 -8.74 4.95
C ALA A 77 8.32 -10.17 5.33
N ALA A 78 7.91 -10.95 4.33
CA ALA A 78 7.75 -12.39 4.56
C ALA A 78 9.11 -13.03 4.82
N ARG A 79 9.15 -13.97 5.79
CA ARG A 79 10.40 -14.60 6.28
C ARG A 79 11.46 -13.54 6.65
N PRO A 80 11.20 -12.63 7.61
CA PRO A 80 12.09 -11.48 7.88
C PRO A 80 13.53 -11.89 8.23
N ARG A 81 13.73 -13.09 8.80
CA ARG A 81 15.06 -13.65 9.12
C ARG A 81 15.93 -13.95 7.90
N SER A 82 15.40 -13.93 6.68
CA SER A 82 16.19 -14.08 5.45
C SER A 82 16.70 -12.76 4.87
N PHE A 83 16.39 -11.64 5.52
CA PHE A 83 16.84 -10.31 5.12
C PHE A 83 17.75 -9.72 6.21
N PRO A 84 18.64 -8.78 5.86
CA PRO A 84 19.22 -7.89 6.87
C PRO A 84 18.11 -7.10 7.57
N GLU A 85 18.47 -6.34 8.61
CA GLU A 85 17.54 -5.37 9.17
C GLU A 85 17.05 -4.41 8.07
N LEU A 86 15.74 -4.33 7.91
CA LEU A 86 15.10 -3.48 6.91
C LEU A 86 14.58 -2.23 7.61
N ASP A 87 15.04 -1.07 7.16
CA ASP A 87 14.46 0.21 7.57
C ASP A 87 13.01 0.28 7.07
N LYS A 88 12.08 0.52 7.98
CA LYS A 88 10.64 0.45 7.69
C LYS A 88 10.12 1.62 6.87
N THR A 89 10.85 2.71 6.80
CA THR A 89 10.49 3.89 6.01
C THR A 89 11.15 3.83 4.64
N GLU A 90 12.37 3.30 4.55
CA GLU A 90 13.08 3.13 3.27
C GLU A 90 12.48 1.99 2.41
N PHE A 91 12.06 0.90 3.06
CA PHE A 91 11.44 -0.25 2.37
C PHE A 91 9.94 -0.15 2.18
N GLY A 92 9.44 1.09 2.19
CA GLY A 92 8.05 1.48 2.02
C GLY A 92 7.47 1.65 3.39
#